data_AF-A0A7M7P356-F1
#
_entry.id   AF-A0A7M7P356-F1
#
_cell.length_a   1.000
_cell.length_b   1.000
_cell.length_c   1.000
_cell.angle_alpha   90.00
_cell.angle_beta   90.00
_cell.angle_gamma   90.00
#
_symmetry.space_group_name_H-M   'P 1'
#
loop_
_entity.id
_entity.type
_entity.pdbx_description
1 polymer ?
#
loop_
_entity_poly.entity_id
_entity_poly.type
_entity_poly.pdbx_seq_one_letter_code
_entity_poly.pdbx_strand_id
1 'polypeptide(L)'
;MRIWHLRRLVVLLGTAAVLGSILLFMSGSKSGLSNMNFLESAQIDRIQRLKQKMNLPLRRSAPVANNETCTVPNGNLNSSMGPRIRLEKPVLQKLLHQSHLPSTPPWPRDVESLFDAAAIQASGLPVFKPRIPALVYHKQTFLAFSEARFDGLKDFGNIMMVVRRGLVEGREISWGTIKLLVNLPAFRINNPSPIVDKVNDAIVLVFSAFPTELSFQDMMAFPRFPMSKMYIMKTYDLGETWTPYEDISYQTVLTMHPVPVLMVPGPGHSIQLKCGRIVVPCNYFTQDKRGKSLNGLCHNCSNYNRAIYSDDGGITWTVGGRSKFKRDPFRIPIHPNEVMAVELDNGVVSLNSRTLNFQQTRAAIYSFDGGATLSETILKDELVEPGWKITKQGKSSPRAAGGCQASLIAFPRPKGITIGQKTWVILSNPADRIERQNLALRLSIDGCQTWSQPFGIHDVFAAYSDITYFEMTDANGTSLPHLGLLFEGGKQGPYEYTRFKIFTLGQVLQGLMASTPSR
;
A
#
# COMPACT_ATOMS: atom_id res chain seq x y z
N MET A 1 -8.73 26.05 -31.48
CA MET A 1 -9.86 25.66 -30.59
C MET A 1 -10.90 24.71 -31.23
N ARG A 2 -11.08 24.61 -32.56
CA ARG A 2 -12.10 23.71 -33.15
C ARG A 2 -11.67 22.24 -33.41
N ILE A 3 -10.38 21.94 -33.43
CA ILE A 3 -9.87 20.56 -33.67
C ILE A 3 -9.90 19.68 -32.40
N TRP A 4 -9.92 20.30 -31.22
CA TRP A 4 -9.96 19.60 -29.92
C TRP A 4 -11.34 19.00 -29.57
N HIS A 5 -12.43 19.55 -30.10
CA HIS A 5 -13.78 19.03 -29.86
C HIS A 5 -14.12 17.80 -30.73
N LEU A 6 -13.52 17.65 -31.93
CA LEU A 6 -13.80 16.51 -32.80
C LEU A 6 -13.23 15.18 -32.27
N ARG A 7 -12.04 15.18 -31.65
CA ARG A 7 -11.44 13.96 -31.10
C ARG A 7 -12.24 13.35 -29.93
N ARG A 8 -12.97 14.17 -29.16
CA ARG A 8 -13.83 13.71 -28.06
C ARG A 8 -15.15 13.10 -28.53
N LEU A 9 -15.67 13.55 -29.68
CA LEU A 9 -16.90 13.00 -30.27
C LEU A 9 -16.67 11.61 -30.88
N VAL A 10 -15.48 11.37 -31.47
CA VAL A 10 -15.12 10.10 -32.13
C VAL A 10 -15.03 8.94 -31.13
N VAL A 11 -14.59 9.18 -29.89
CA VAL A 11 -14.52 8.15 -28.83
C VAL A 11 -15.92 7.74 -28.34
N LEU A 12 -16.86 8.68 -28.29
CA LEU A 12 -18.26 8.43 -27.92
C LEU A 12 -19.05 7.74 -29.04
N LEU A 13 -18.74 8.01 -30.31
CA LEU A 13 -19.39 7.35 -31.45
C LEU A 13 -18.85 5.93 -31.70
N GLY A 14 -17.56 5.68 -31.44
CA GLY A 14 -16.96 4.36 -31.56
C GLY A 14 -17.55 3.30 -30.60
N THR A 15 -18.00 3.73 -29.42
CA THR A 15 -18.65 2.84 -28.44
C THR A 15 -20.09 2.49 -28.83
N ALA A 16 -20.81 3.39 -29.51
CA ALA A 16 -22.14 3.12 -30.04
C ALA A 16 -22.12 2.15 -31.25
N ALA A 17 -21.10 2.24 -32.11
CA ALA A 17 -20.95 1.35 -33.27
C ALA A 17 -20.63 -0.11 -32.87
N VAL A 18 -19.89 -0.29 -31.77
CA VAL A 18 -19.59 -1.62 -31.21
C VAL A 18 -20.84 -2.25 -30.59
N LEU A 19 -21.69 -1.47 -29.92
CA LEU A 19 -22.98 -1.93 -29.40
C LEU A 19 -23.97 -2.32 -30.52
N GLY A 20 -24.00 -1.57 -31.63
CA GLY A 20 -24.83 -1.91 -32.79
C GLY A 20 -24.42 -3.21 -33.50
N SER A 21 -23.12 -3.52 -33.50
CA SER A 21 -22.59 -4.72 -34.14
C SER A 21 -22.88 -6.00 -33.32
N ILE A 22 -22.95 -5.89 -32.00
CA ILE A 22 -23.29 -7.00 -31.10
C ILE A 22 -24.79 -7.35 -31.21
N LEU A 23 -25.65 -6.35 -31.44
CA LEU A 23 -27.08 -6.56 -31.67
C LEU A 23 -27.40 -7.24 -33.02
N LEU A 24 -26.59 -6.99 -34.06
CA LEU A 24 -26.72 -7.66 -35.36
C LEU A 24 -26.28 -9.15 -35.30
N PHE A 25 -25.29 -9.49 -34.46
CA PHE A 25 -24.84 -10.87 -34.28
C PHE A 25 -25.87 -11.75 -33.56
N MET A 26 -26.77 -11.15 -32.76
CA MET A 26 -27.88 -11.86 -32.11
C MET A 26 -29.09 -12.10 -33.03
N SER A 27 -29.05 -11.67 -34.29
CA SER A 27 -30.18 -11.80 -35.24
C SER A 27 -30.18 -13.08 -36.11
N GLY A 28 -29.25 -14.01 -35.89
CA GLY A 28 -29.43 -15.42 -36.28
C GLY A 28 -29.58 -15.73 -37.77
N SER A 29 -28.72 -15.22 -38.65
CA SER A 29 -28.65 -15.69 -40.04
C SER A 29 -27.73 -16.90 -40.18
N LYS A 30 -28.33 -18.05 -40.53
CA LYS A 30 -27.65 -19.32 -40.84
C LYS A 30 -27.21 -19.33 -42.30
N SER A 31 -25.92 -19.11 -42.58
CA SER A 31 -25.27 -19.65 -43.79
C SER A 31 -23.75 -19.54 -43.68
N GLY A 32 -23.08 -20.65 -43.40
CA GLY A 32 -21.62 -20.73 -43.39
C GLY A 32 -21.05 -21.81 -42.47
N LEU A 33 -21.51 -23.06 -42.60
CA LEU A 33 -21.03 -24.19 -41.81
C LEU A 33 -20.54 -25.31 -42.74
N SER A 34 -19.30 -25.18 -43.21
CA SER A 34 -18.49 -26.30 -43.71
C SER A 34 -17.04 -25.85 -43.88
N ASN A 35 -16.31 -25.67 -42.77
CA ASN A 35 -14.82 -25.72 -42.69
C ASN A 35 -14.28 -25.37 -41.27
N MET A 36 -14.88 -25.88 -40.18
CA MET A 36 -14.37 -25.61 -38.81
C MET A 36 -14.20 -26.84 -37.90
N ASN A 37 -14.18 -28.07 -38.42
CA ASN A 37 -14.18 -29.26 -37.55
C ASN A 37 -12.80 -29.77 -37.11
N PHE A 38 -11.71 -29.02 -37.30
CA PHE A 38 -10.37 -29.40 -36.80
C PHE A 38 -9.73 -28.39 -35.84
N LEU A 39 -10.32 -27.19 -35.67
CA LEU A 39 -9.81 -26.14 -34.77
C LEU A 39 -10.50 -26.12 -33.40
N GLU A 40 -11.70 -26.72 -33.27
CA GLU A 40 -12.42 -26.77 -32.01
C GLU A 40 -11.86 -27.79 -31.01
N SER A 41 -11.35 -28.95 -31.46
CA SER A 41 -10.86 -29.98 -30.55
C SER A 41 -9.62 -29.54 -29.76
N ALA A 42 -8.68 -28.86 -30.40
CA ALA A 42 -7.47 -28.35 -29.75
C ALA A 42 -7.76 -27.18 -28.77
N GLN A 43 -8.79 -26.37 -29.05
CA GLN A 43 -9.23 -25.32 -28.11
C GLN A 43 -10.03 -25.90 -26.94
N ILE A 44 -10.87 -26.90 -27.18
CA ILE A 44 -11.62 -27.60 -26.13
C ILE A 44 -10.65 -28.33 -25.19
N ASP A 45 -9.62 -28.98 -25.72
CA ASP A 45 -8.57 -29.64 -24.91
C ASP A 45 -7.77 -28.64 -24.08
N ARG A 46 -7.47 -27.46 -24.63
CA ARG A 46 -6.79 -26.37 -23.91
C ARG A 46 -7.68 -25.78 -22.80
N ILE A 47 -8.98 -25.65 -23.07
CA ILE A 47 -9.99 -25.22 -22.08
C ILE A 47 -10.20 -26.28 -21.00
N GLN A 48 -10.18 -27.58 -21.33
CA GLN A 48 -10.29 -28.66 -20.35
C GLN A 48 -9.04 -28.79 -19.49
N ARG A 49 -7.84 -28.61 -20.06
CA ARG A 49 -6.57 -28.53 -19.28
C ARG A 49 -6.52 -27.28 -18.40
N LEU A 50 -7.08 -26.16 -18.86
CA LEU A 50 -7.26 -24.96 -18.03
C LEU A 50 -8.27 -25.23 -16.90
N LYS A 51 -9.39 -25.92 -17.16
CA LYS A 51 -10.35 -26.33 -16.11
C LYS A 51 -9.72 -27.31 -15.10
N GLN A 52 -8.87 -28.25 -15.53
CA GLN A 52 -8.14 -29.14 -14.64
C GLN A 52 -7.06 -28.42 -13.82
N LYS A 53 -6.39 -27.39 -14.37
CA LYS A 53 -5.45 -26.53 -13.63
C LYS A 53 -6.15 -25.50 -12.73
N MET A 54 -7.37 -25.09 -13.07
CA MET A 54 -8.22 -24.17 -12.31
C MET A 54 -9.13 -24.87 -11.29
N ASN A 55 -9.06 -26.21 -11.17
CA ASN A 55 -9.59 -26.95 -10.02
C ASN A 55 -8.74 -26.66 -8.77
N LEU A 56 -8.57 -25.38 -8.44
CA LEU A 56 -8.35 -24.96 -7.07
C LEU A 56 -9.61 -25.43 -6.32
N PRO A 57 -9.49 -26.29 -5.30
CA PRO A 57 -10.65 -26.61 -4.48
C PRO A 57 -11.22 -25.28 -3.99
N LEU A 58 -12.53 -25.07 -4.19
CA LEU A 58 -13.30 -24.16 -3.36
C LEU A 58 -13.07 -24.65 -1.93
N ARG A 59 -12.03 -24.12 -1.27
CA ARG A 59 -11.79 -24.35 0.15
C ARG A 59 -13.09 -23.98 0.82
N ARG A 60 -13.67 -24.94 1.56
CA ARG A 60 -14.85 -24.73 2.40
C ARG A 60 -14.67 -23.39 3.11
N SER A 61 -15.65 -22.50 2.94
CA SER A 61 -15.69 -21.16 3.52
C SER A 61 -15.23 -21.24 4.98
N ALA A 62 -14.08 -20.63 5.27
CA ALA A 62 -13.68 -20.35 6.63
C ALA A 62 -14.78 -19.54 7.33
N PRO A 63 -14.89 -19.57 8.67
CA PRO A 63 -15.89 -18.78 9.37
C PRO A 63 -15.78 -17.31 8.95
N VAL A 64 -16.89 -16.77 8.46
CA VAL A 64 -17.01 -15.36 8.07
C VAL A 64 -16.78 -14.52 9.32
N ALA A 65 -15.79 -13.62 9.26
CA ALA A 65 -15.58 -12.66 10.34
C ALA A 65 -16.85 -11.82 10.49
N ASN A 66 -17.20 -11.37 11.69
CA ASN A 66 -18.35 -10.50 11.86
C ASN A 66 -18.00 -9.30 12.75
N ASN A 67 -18.85 -8.28 12.73
CA ASN A 67 -18.58 -7.07 13.51
C ASN A 67 -18.40 -7.35 15.01
N GLU A 68 -19.12 -8.32 15.57
CA GLU A 68 -19.03 -8.64 16.99
C GLU A 68 -17.65 -9.19 17.37
N THR A 69 -17.04 -10.04 16.53
CA THR A 69 -15.71 -10.60 16.79
C THR A 69 -14.56 -9.65 16.50
N CYS A 70 -14.79 -8.62 15.68
CA CYS A 70 -13.79 -7.60 15.34
C CYS A 70 -13.94 -6.30 16.16
N THR A 71 -14.83 -6.26 17.16
CA THR A 71 -15.04 -5.08 18.01
C THR A 71 -14.30 -5.19 19.34
N VAL A 72 -13.69 -4.08 19.76
CA VAL A 72 -13.04 -3.92 21.07
C VAL A 72 -14.12 -3.53 22.10
N PRO A 73 -14.38 -4.34 23.13
CA PRO A 73 -15.39 -4.03 24.15
C PRO A 73 -15.10 -2.70 24.85
N ASN A 74 -16.11 -1.82 24.97
CA ASN A 74 -16.01 -0.49 25.60
C ASN A 74 -14.93 0.43 24.99
N GLY A 75 -14.57 0.23 23.72
CA GLY A 75 -13.45 0.91 23.06
C GLY A 75 -13.55 2.43 23.07
N ASN A 76 -12.69 3.09 23.86
CA ASN A 76 -12.31 4.48 23.65
C ASN A 76 -10.79 4.64 23.81
N LEU A 77 -10.24 5.68 23.18
CA LEU A 77 -8.80 5.96 23.15
C LEU A 77 -8.13 5.97 24.53
N ASN A 78 -8.80 6.49 25.56
CA ASN A 78 -8.21 6.66 26.88
C ASN A 78 -8.20 5.36 27.70
N SER A 79 -9.18 4.48 27.50
CA SER A 79 -9.31 3.21 28.24
C SER A 79 -8.57 2.05 27.57
N SER A 80 -8.37 2.13 26.25
CA SER A 80 -7.82 1.01 25.47
C SER A 80 -6.30 1.00 25.43
N MET A 81 -5.64 2.11 25.74
CA MET A 81 -4.18 2.25 25.56
C MET A 81 -3.44 2.03 26.89
N GLY A 82 -2.41 1.18 26.87
CA GLY A 82 -1.56 0.89 28.04
C GLY A 82 -0.66 2.07 28.44
N PRO A 83 0.29 1.88 29.38
CA PRO A 83 1.22 2.94 29.77
C PRO A 83 2.12 3.36 28.60
N ARG A 84 2.45 4.66 28.53
CA ARG A 84 3.40 5.19 27.55
C ARG A 84 4.83 4.81 27.92
N ILE A 85 5.66 4.44 26.94
CA ILE A 85 7.03 3.99 27.16
C ILE A 85 7.97 4.74 26.22
N ARG A 86 8.73 5.70 26.78
CA ARG A 86 9.77 6.41 26.01
C ARG A 86 10.96 5.48 25.78
N LEU A 87 11.34 5.32 24.52
CA LEU A 87 12.49 4.52 24.09
C LEU A 87 13.80 5.30 24.25
N GLU A 88 14.16 5.59 25.49
CA GLU A 88 15.44 6.21 25.86
C GLU A 88 16.57 5.16 25.88
N LYS A 89 17.83 5.61 25.84
CA LYS A 89 19.01 4.73 25.82
C LYS A 89 18.97 3.59 26.85
N PRO A 90 18.65 3.81 28.14
CA PRO A 90 18.59 2.72 29.13
C PRO A 90 17.52 1.66 28.79
N VAL A 91 16.38 2.09 28.23
CA VAL A 91 15.33 1.17 27.80
C VAL A 91 15.81 0.34 26.62
N LEU A 92 16.37 0.98 25.59
CA LEU A 92 16.91 0.30 24.40
C LEU A 92 18.04 -0.68 24.74
N GLN A 93 18.93 -0.32 25.66
CA GLN A 93 19.98 -1.21 26.17
C GLN A 93 19.39 -2.44 26.86
N LYS A 94 18.35 -2.25 27.67
CA LYS A 94 17.65 -3.37 28.32
C LYS A 94 16.91 -4.25 27.31
N LEU A 95 16.30 -3.68 26.28
CA LEU A 95 15.68 -4.45 25.19
C LEU A 95 16.72 -5.31 24.48
N LEU A 96 17.88 -4.74 24.12
CA LEU A 96 18.99 -5.49 23.50
C LEU A 96 19.45 -6.64 24.39
N HIS A 97 19.67 -6.38 25.69
CA HIS A 97 20.11 -7.40 26.63
C HIS A 97 19.09 -8.54 26.81
N GLN A 98 17.80 -8.20 26.96
CA GLN A 98 16.72 -9.19 27.13
C GLN A 98 16.39 -9.97 25.86
N SER A 99 16.65 -9.39 24.69
CA SER A 99 16.28 -10.00 23.42
C SER A 99 17.10 -11.25 23.09
N HIS A 100 18.31 -11.37 23.67
CA HIS A 100 19.31 -12.38 23.31
C HIS A 100 19.51 -12.51 21.79
N LEU A 101 19.20 -11.46 21.02
CA LEU A 101 19.34 -11.49 19.57
C LEU A 101 20.83 -11.59 19.25
N PRO A 102 21.24 -12.61 18.49
CA PRO A 102 22.64 -12.80 18.17
C PRO A 102 23.17 -11.57 17.45
N SER A 103 24.48 -11.30 17.60
CA SER A 103 25.23 -10.46 16.68
C SER A 103 25.38 -11.17 15.34
N THR A 104 24.27 -11.61 14.75
CA THR A 104 24.25 -12.17 13.41
C THR A 104 24.90 -11.16 12.47
N PRO A 105 25.79 -11.61 11.58
CA PRO A 105 26.37 -10.69 10.61
C PRO A 105 25.25 -10.01 9.81
N PRO A 106 25.49 -8.82 9.25
CA PRO A 106 24.54 -8.15 8.37
C PRO A 106 24.04 -9.08 7.27
N TRP A 107 22.80 -8.89 6.81
CA TRP A 107 22.27 -9.67 5.69
C TRP A 107 23.22 -9.57 4.49
N PRO A 108 23.50 -10.67 3.76
CA PRO A 108 24.40 -10.63 2.61
C PRO A 108 23.84 -9.69 1.53
N ARG A 109 24.55 -8.59 1.30
CA ARG A 109 24.39 -7.54 0.26
C ARG A 109 22.96 -7.03 -0.02
N ASP A 110 22.80 -5.73 0.12
CA ASP A 110 21.61 -5.01 -0.34
C ASP A 110 21.39 -5.20 -1.85
N VAL A 111 20.13 -5.31 -2.28
CA VAL A 111 19.78 -5.26 -3.71
C VAL A 111 19.62 -3.81 -4.09
N GLU A 112 20.64 -3.26 -4.76
CA GLU A 112 20.74 -1.84 -5.12
C GLU A 112 19.47 -1.31 -5.80
N SER A 113 18.91 -2.06 -6.74
CA SER A 113 17.59 -1.80 -7.32
C SER A 113 16.93 -3.08 -7.81
N LEU A 114 15.73 -3.35 -7.32
CA LEU A 114 14.95 -4.54 -7.66
C LEU A 114 14.28 -4.46 -9.04
N PHE A 115 14.13 -3.26 -9.58
CA PHE A 115 13.55 -3.01 -10.90
C PHE A 115 14.54 -2.19 -11.76
N ASP A 116 15.80 -2.63 -11.83
CA ASP A 116 16.82 -1.99 -12.66
C ASP A 116 16.65 -2.27 -14.16
N ALA A 117 17.43 -1.56 -14.97
CA ALA A 117 17.37 -1.69 -16.43
C ALA A 117 17.67 -3.11 -16.92
N ALA A 118 18.59 -3.83 -16.25
CA ALA A 118 18.96 -5.19 -16.64
C ALA A 118 17.83 -6.19 -16.35
N ALA A 119 17.20 -6.10 -15.19
CA ALA A 119 16.05 -6.91 -14.81
C ALA A 119 14.82 -6.62 -15.71
N ILE A 120 14.58 -5.35 -16.04
CA ILE A 120 13.53 -4.95 -16.98
C ILE A 120 13.83 -5.54 -18.36
N GLN A 121 15.04 -5.38 -18.89
CA GLN A 121 15.42 -5.93 -20.19
C GLN A 121 15.29 -7.47 -20.21
N ALA A 122 15.76 -8.15 -19.17
CA ALA A 122 15.67 -9.60 -19.04
C ALA A 122 14.21 -10.12 -18.98
N SER A 123 13.27 -9.27 -18.57
CA SER A 123 11.84 -9.61 -18.57
C SER A 123 11.17 -9.52 -19.94
N GLY A 124 11.82 -8.91 -20.93
CA GLY A 124 11.23 -8.65 -22.25
C GLY A 124 10.15 -7.56 -22.24
N LEU A 125 9.94 -6.86 -21.11
CA LEU A 125 9.03 -5.72 -21.04
C LEU A 125 9.68 -4.46 -21.65
N PRO A 126 8.88 -3.54 -22.21
CA PRO A 126 9.39 -2.22 -22.57
C PRO A 126 9.98 -1.51 -21.35
N VAL A 127 10.93 -0.60 -21.58
CA VAL A 127 11.55 0.17 -20.49
C VAL A 127 10.48 1.01 -19.78
N PHE A 128 10.46 0.93 -18.45
CA PHE A 128 9.58 1.73 -17.60
C PHE A 128 10.33 2.33 -16.41
N LYS A 129 9.69 3.26 -15.71
CA LYS A 129 10.17 3.80 -14.42
C LYS A 129 9.35 3.20 -13.28
N PRO A 130 9.97 2.44 -12.36
CA PRO A 130 9.28 1.87 -11.22
C PRO A 130 8.94 2.96 -10.19
N ARG A 131 7.73 2.93 -9.65
CA ARG A 131 7.29 3.77 -8.53
C ARG A 131 6.35 2.98 -7.61
N ILE A 132 6.06 3.53 -6.44
CA ILE A 132 5.05 3.06 -5.49
C ILE A 132 5.28 1.60 -5.08
N PRO A 133 6.39 1.33 -4.34
CA PRO A 133 6.71 -0.01 -3.89
C PRO A 133 5.64 -0.54 -2.92
N ALA A 134 5.31 -1.82 -3.09
CA ALA A 134 4.58 -2.59 -2.10
C ALA A 134 5.22 -3.96 -1.92
N LEU A 135 5.21 -4.49 -0.70
CA LEU A 135 5.96 -5.69 -0.34
C LEU A 135 5.16 -6.54 0.66
N VAL A 136 5.01 -7.82 0.35
CA VAL A 136 4.55 -8.83 1.31
C VAL A 136 5.50 -10.01 1.34
N TYR A 137 5.57 -10.65 2.50
CA TYR A 137 6.22 -11.94 2.69
C TYR A 137 5.20 -12.97 3.16
N HIS A 138 5.17 -14.12 2.50
CA HIS A 138 4.40 -15.28 2.93
C HIS A 138 5.14 -16.56 2.55
N LYS A 139 5.25 -17.51 3.48
CA LYS A 139 5.88 -18.83 3.24
C LYS A 139 7.18 -18.76 2.43
N GLN A 140 8.19 -18.09 2.98
CA GLN A 140 9.53 -18.00 2.37
C GLN A 140 9.55 -17.32 0.99
N THR A 141 8.48 -16.61 0.63
CA THR A 141 8.37 -15.90 -0.64
C THR A 141 8.07 -14.43 -0.39
N PHE A 142 8.89 -13.55 -0.97
CA PHE A 142 8.59 -12.14 -1.14
C PHE A 142 7.84 -11.91 -2.46
N LEU A 143 6.81 -11.08 -2.42
CA LEU A 143 6.23 -10.46 -3.61
C LEU A 143 6.43 -8.95 -3.52
N ALA A 144 7.25 -8.43 -4.43
CA ALA A 144 7.51 -7.00 -4.58
C ALA A 144 6.72 -6.45 -5.77
N PHE A 145 5.85 -5.48 -5.53
CA PHE A 145 5.03 -4.84 -6.55
C PHE A 145 5.55 -3.43 -6.82
N SER A 146 5.30 -2.96 -8.04
CA SER A 146 5.57 -1.58 -8.43
C SER A 146 4.62 -1.14 -9.54
N GLU A 147 4.29 0.15 -9.55
CA GLU A 147 3.80 0.80 -10.76
C GLU A 147 4.91 0.83 -11.82
N ALA A 148 4.63 0.24 -12.98
CA ALA A 148 5.47 0.35 -14.17
C ALA A 148 5.00 1.55 -15.00
N ARG A 149 5.69 2.69 -14.88
CA ARG A 149 5.35 3.93 -15.58
C ARG A 149 6.12 4.06 -16.89
N PHE A 150 5.46 3.84 -18.01
CA PHE A 150 6.10 3.82 -19.35
C PHE A 150 6.34 5.22 -19.92
N ASP A 151 5.53 6.21 -19.55
CA ASP A 151 5.65 7.60 -20.05
C ASP A 151 6.53 8.50 -19.14
N GLY A 152 7.22 7.91 -18.16
CA GLY A 152 8.08 8.61 -17.20
C GLY A 152 7.49 8.70 -15.80
N LEU A 153 8.03 9.60 -14.97
CA LEU A 153 7.78 9.62 -13.51
C LEU A 153 6.46 10.28 -13.06
N LYS A 154 5.60 10.71 -13.99
CA LYS A 154 4.34 11.40 -13.65
C LYS A 154 3.32 10.41 -13.06
N ASP A 155 2.34 10.94 -12.33
CA ASP A 155 1.25 10.13 -11.71
C ASP A 155 0.08 9.84 -12.68
N PHE A 156 0.25 10.14 -13.97
CA PHE A 156 -0.70 9.85 -15.05
C PHE A 156 0.05 9.47 -16.34
N GLY A 157 -0.68 8.94 -17.32
CA GLY A 157 -0.13 8.29 -18.51
C GLY A 157 -0.20 6.77 -18.42
N ASN A 158 0.56 6.08 -19.26
CA ASN A 158 0.62 4.62 -19.33
C ASN A 158 1.31 4.06 -18.08
N ILE A 159 0.50 3.67 -17.10
CA ILE A 159 0.95 3.03 -15.86
C ILE A 159 0.27 1.67 -15.74
N MET A 160 1.09 0.64 -15.63
CA MET A 160 0.67 -0.74 -15.39
C MET A 160 1.20 -1.21 -14.04
N MET A 161 0.85 -2.43 -13.62
CA MET A 161 1.40 -3.03 -12.41
C MET A 161 2.30 -4.20 -12.74
N VAL A 162 3.49 -4.23 -12.15
CA VAL A 162 4.42 -5.35 -12.23
C VAL A 162 4.64 -5.98 -10.85
N VAL A 163 5.00 -7.26 -10.85
CA VAL A 163 5.43 -7.98 -9.65
C VAL A 163 6.74 -8.70 -9.91
N ARG A 164 7.60 -8.75 -8.89
CA ARG A 164 8.81 -9.57 -8.87
C ARG A 164 8.77 -10.49 -7.65
N ARG A 165 8.94 -11.79 -7.89
CA ARG A 165 8.89 -12.85 -6.88
C ARG A 165 10.30 -13.17 -6.39
N GLY A 166 10.50 -13.22 -5.07
CA GLY A 166 11.79 -13.55 -4.45
C GLY A 166 11.65 -14.74 -3.51
N LEU A 167 12.39 -15.82 -3.78
CA LEU A 167 12.44 -17.02 -2.95
C LEU A 167 13.55 -16.89 -1.91
N VAL A 168 13.22 -17.08 -0.63
CA VAL A 168 14.20 -17.05 0.47
C VAL A 168 14.72 -18.45 0.74
N GLU A 169 16.02 -18.62 0.57
CA GLU A 169 16.73 -19.88 0.86
C GLU A 169 17.91 -19.58 1.78
N GLY A 170 17.77 -19.94 3.06
CA GLY A 170 18.72 -19.54 4.10
C GLY A 170 18.83 -18.02 4.21
N ARG A 171 20.01 -17.47 3.92
CA ARG A 171 20.30 -16.02 3.95
C ARG A 171 20.39 -15.41 2.55
N GLU A 172 19.89 -16.11 1.53
CA GLU A 172 19.90 -15.67 0.14
C GLU A 172 18.47 -15.50 -0.38
N ILE A 173 18.35 -14.64 -1.40
CA ILE A 173 17.06 -14.40 -2.07
C ILE A 173 17.24 -14.50 -3.57
N SER A 174 16.60 -15.50 -4.14
CA SER A 174 16.52 -15.73 -5.58
C SER A 174 15.35 -14.95 -6.17
N TRP A 175 15.65 -13.80 -6.77
CA TRP A 175 14.65 -12.96 -7.44
C TRP A 175 14.41 -13.42 -8.88
N GLY A 176 13.19 -13.87 -9.15
CA GLY A 176 12.76 -14.25 -10.50
C GLY A 176 12.59 -13.06 -11.45
N THR A 177 12.14 -13.37 -12.67
CA THR A 177 11.84 -12.38 -13.71
C THR A 177 10.67 -11.48 -13.31
N ILE A 178 10.73 -10.21 -13.70
CA ILE A 178 9.61 -9.27 -13.52
C ILE A 178 8.42 -9.73 -14.39
N LYS A 179 7.24 -9.86 -13.79
CA LYS A 179 6.00 -10.19 -14.50
C LYS A 179 5.11 -8.95 -14.59
N LEU A 180 4.58 -8.67 -15.78
CA LEU A 180 3.47 -7.72 -15.95
C LEU A 180 2.20 -8.36 -15.39
N LEU A 181 1.64 -7.76 -14.35
CA LEU A 181 0.52 -8.31 -13.60
C LEU A 181 -0.82 -7.72 -14.03
N VAL A 182 -0.89 -6.39 -14.17
CA VAL A 182 -2.13 -5.69 -14.54
C VAL A 182 -1.86 -4.70 -15.66
N ASN A 183 -2.62 -4.86 -16.74
CA ASN A 183 -2.73 -3.91 -17.83
C ASN A 183 -4.22 -3.77 -18.18
N LEU A 184 -4.80 -2.60 -17.88
CA LEU A 184 -6.21 -2.32 -18.14
C LEU A 184 -6.33 -1.27 -19.24
N PRO A 185 -6.86 -1.61 -20.44
CA PRO A 185 -6.96 -0.66 -21.55
C PRO A 185 -7.68 0.63 -21.16
N ALA A 186 -7.14 1.77 -21.59
CA ALA A 186 -7.63 3.13 -21.27
C ALA A 186 -7.60 3.54 -19.78
N PHE A 187 -7.06 2.70 -18.90
CA PHE A 187 -6.86 3.02 -17.49
C PHE A 187 -5.39 2.89 -17.09
N ARG A 188 -4.93 3.83 -16.28
CA ARG A 188 -3.70 3.72 -15.51
C ARG A 188 -3.96 2.97 -14.21
N ILE A 189 -3.04 2.11 -13.82
CA ILE A 189 -3.09 1.32 -12.59
C ILE A 189 -2.29 2.03 -11.49
N ASN A 190 -2.87 2.19 -10.31
CA ASN A 190 -2.22 2.90 -9.21
C ASN A 190 -2.37 2.20 -7.87
N ASN A 191 -1.37 2.44 -7.01
CA ASN A 191 -1.34 2.04 -5.60
C ASN A 191 -1.59 0.54 -5.39
N PRO A 192 -0.61 -0.33 -5.66
CA PRO A 192 -0.68 -1.71 -5.18
C PRO A 192 -0.84 -1.76 -3.66
N SER A 193 -1.76 -2.59 -3.19
CA SER A 193 -1.97 -2.88 -1.77
C SER A 193 -2.20 -4.38 -1.55
N PRO A 194 -1.13 -5.21 -1.58
CA PRO A 194 -1.19 -6.62 -1.22
C PRO A 194 -1.54 -6.85 0.25
N ILE A 195 -2.18 -7.98 0.53
CA ILE A 195 -2.58 -8.48 1.85
C ILE A 195 -2.25 -9.98 1.91
N VAL A 196 -1.62 -10.41 3.00
CA VAL A 196 -1.52 -11.83 3.32
C VAL A 196 -2.81 -12.27 4.01
N ASP A 197 -3.67 -12.98 3.29
CA ASP A 197 -4.88 -13.61 3.82
C ASP A 197 -4.50 -14.99 4.39
N LYS A 198 -4.23 -15.03 5.69
CA LYS A 198 -3.83 -16.23 6.42
C LYS A 198 -4.97 -17.24 6.55
N VAL A 199 -6.21 -16.76 6.62
CA VAL A 199 -7.41 -17.60 6.74
C VAL A 199 -7.59 -18.44 5.49
N ASN A 200 -7.50 -17.82 4.31
CA ASN A 200 -7.65 -18.53 3.04
C ASN A 200 -6.33 -19.02 2.45
N ASP A 201 -5.21 -18.70 3.09
CA ASP A 201 -3.85 -19.02 2.65
C ASP A 201 -3.58 -18.50 1.23
N ALA A 202 -3.88 -17.22 1.04
CA ALA A 202 -3.79 -16.52 -0.23
C ALA A 202 -3.09 -15.18 -0.05
N ILE A 203 -2.67 -14.58 -1.17
CA ILE A 203 -2.31 -13.17 -1.21
C ILE A 203 -3.39 -12.47 -2.03
N VAL A 204 -4.07 -11.52 -1.40
CA VAL A 204 -5.04 -10.64 -2.03
C VAL A 204 -4.32 -9.37 -2.44
N LEU A 205 -4.60 -8.85 -3.62
CA LEU A 205 -4.07 -7.58 -4.12
C LEU A 205 -5.24 -6.66 -4.43
N VAL A 206 -5.32 -5.54 -3.72
CA VAL A 206 -6.27 -4.46 -4.02
C VAL A 206 -5.51 -3.30 -4.65
N PHE A 207 -6.09 -2.72 -5.71
CA PHE A 207 -5.49 -1.58 -6.41
C PHE A 207 -6.56 -0.68 -7.01
N SER A 208 -6.15 0.51 -7.42
CA SER A 208 -7.01 1.51 -8.04
C SER A 208 -6.72 1.66 -9.54
N ALA A 209 -7.70 2.14 -10.29
CA ALA A 209 -7.51 2.49 -11.68
C ALA A 209 -8.22 3.79 -12.06
N PHE A 210 -7.63 4.54 -12.99
CA PHE A 210 -8.10 5.86 -13.42
C PHE A 210 -7.92 6.04 -14.94
N PRO A 211 -8.65 6.93 -15.62
CA PRO A 211 -8.47 7.14 -17.06
C PRO A 211 -7.03 7.58 -17.40
N THR A 212 -6.34 6.86 -18.30
CA THR A 212 -4.90 7.06 -18.61
C THR A 212 -4.51 8.52 -18.82
N GLU A 213 -5.28 9.24 -19.65
CA GLU A 213 -4.96 10.59 -20.14
C GLU A 213 -5.31 11.73 -19.17
N LEU A 214 -6.05 11.45 -18.09
CA LEU A 214 -6.55 12.51 -17.20
C LEU A 214 -5.64 12.67 -15.99
N SER A 215 -5.07 13.84 -15.79
CA SER A 215 -4.40 14.16 -14.54
C SER A 215 -5.41 14.23 -13.39
N PHE A 216 -4.92 14.25 -12.15
CA PHE A 216 -5.76 14.51 -10.99
C PHE A 216 -6.53 15.84 -11.11
N GLN A 217 -5.90 16.89 -11.66
CA GLN A 217 -6.54 18.19 -11.85
C GLN A 217 -7.67 18.11 -12.89
N ASP A 218 -7.47 17.36 -13.97
CA ASP A 218 -8.52 17.13 -14.98
C ASP A 218 -9.71 16.39 -14.37
N MET A 219 -9.46 15.36 -13.55
CA MET A 219 -10.52 14.63 -12.87
C MET A 219 -11.30 15.50 -11.88
N MET A 220 -10.60 16.36 -11.13
CA MET A 220 -11.21 17.30 -10.18
C MET A 220 -12.07 18.37 -10.85
N ALA A 221 -11.87 18.65 -12.14
CA ALA A 221 -12.75 19.50 -12.93
C ALA A 221 -14.11 18.84 -13.25
N PHE A 222 -14.20 17.51 -13.16
CA PHE A 222 -15.40 16.71 -13.46
C PHE A 222 -15.81 15.81 -12.27
N PRO A 223 -15.99 16.39 -11.07
CA PRO A 223 -16.14 15.67 -9.80
C PRO A 223 -17.38 14.77 -9.68
N ARG A 224 -18.37 14.97 -10.56
CA ARG A 224 -19.64 14.24 -10.56
C ARG A 224 -19.61 12.98 -11.41
N PHE A 225 -18.50 12.72 -12.11
CA PHE A 225 -18.33 11.53 -12.93
C PHE A 225 -17.44 10.53 -12.18
N PRO A 226 -17.93 9.30 -11.90
CA PRO A 226 -17.14 8.27 -11.26
C PRO A 226 -16.00 7.83 -12.18
N MET A 227 -14.81 8.37 -11.94
CA MET A 227 -13.59 8.03 -12.70
C MET A 227 -12.63 7.15 -11.91
N SER A 228 -12.82 7.03 -10.59
CA SER A 228 -12.07 6.14 -9.73
C SER A 228 -12.65 4.73 -9.80
N LYS A 229 -11.79 3.73 -10.03
CA LYS A 229 -12.15 2.32 -9.92
C LYS A 229 -11.30 1.61 -8.89
N MET A 230 -11.86 0.57 -8.29
CA MET A 230 -11.18 -0.31 -7.36
C MET A 230 -11.27 -1.75 -7.88
N TYR A 231 -10.14 -2.44 -7.87
CA TYR A 231 -10.03 -3.80 -8.37
C TYR A 231 -9.36 -4.71 -7.33
N ILE A 232 -9.64 -5.99 -7.45
CA ILE A 232 -9.03 -7.06 -6.64
C ILE A 232 -8.50 -8.18 -7.54
N MET A 233 -7.37 -8.78 -7.14
CA MET A 233 -6.85 -10.04 -7.65
C MET A 233 -6.36 -10.91 -6.50
N LYS A 234 -6.27 -12.22 -6.72
CA LYS A 234 -5.79 -13.17 -5.71
C LYS A 234 -4.77 -14.13 -6.30
N THR A 235 -3.82 -14.59 -5.49
CA THR A 235 -2.95 -15.72 -5.79
C THR A 235 -2.99 -16.72 -4.63
N TYR A 236 -3.05 -18.01 -4.99
CA TYR A 236 -3.06 -19.13 -4.05
C TYR A 236 -1.76 -19.94 -4.11
N ASP A 237 -0.83 -19.55 -4.98
CA ASP A 237 0.44 -20.23 -5.26
C ASP A 237 1.63 -19.27 -5.14
N LEU A 238 1.54 -18.34 -4.18
CA LEU A 238 2.60 -17.40 -3.83
C LEU A 238 3.10 -16.56 -5.03
N GLY A 239 2.17 -16.11 -5.87
CA GLY A 239 2.40 -15.18 -6.98
C GLY A 239 2.83 -15.84 -8.28
N GLU A 240 2.74 -17.17 -8.41
CA GLU A 240 3.03 -17.86 -9.67
C GLU A 240 1.91 -17.62 -10.70
N THR A 241 0.67 -17.77 -10.26
CA THR A 241 -0.53 -17.45 -11.03
C THR A 241 -1.46 -16.54 -10.23
N TRP A 242 -2.32 -15.82 -10.96
CA TRP A 242 -3.26 -14.87 -10.38
C TRP A 242 -4.64 -15.06 -11.00
N THR A 243 -5.68 -14.83 -10.21
CA THR A 243 -7.05 -14.70 -10.73
C THR A 243 -7.15 -13.51 -11.68
N PRO A 244 -8.12 -13.48 -12.59
CA PRO A 244 -8.49 -12.25 -13.29
C PRO A 244 -8.76 -11.11 -12.29
N TYR A 245 -8.53 -9.87 -12.72
CA TYR A 245 -8.93 -8.70 -11.92
C TYR A 245 -10.45 -8.56 -11.91
N GLU A 246 -11.02 -8.34 -10.73
CA GLU A 246 -12.45 -8.15 -10.52
C GLU A 246 -12.74 -6.71 -10.10
N ASP A 247 -13.73 -6.07 -10.73
CA ASP A 247 -14.13 -4.69 -10.43
C ASP A 247 -15.04 -4.67 -9.20
N ILE A 248 -14.54 -4.11 -8.09
CA ILE A 248 -15.28 -3.97 -6.83
C ILE A 248 -15.82 -2.56 -6.62
N SER A 249 -15.84 -1.73 -7.67
CA SER A 249 -16.25 -0.31 -7.57
C SER A 249 -17.70 -0.15 -7.12
N TYR A 250 -18.61 -1.05 -7.54
CA TYR A 250 -20.02 -1.05 -7.14
C TYR A 250 -20.25 -1.36 -5.65
N GLN A 251 -19.27 -1.99 -4.99
CA GLN A 251 -19.32 -2.28 -3.55
C GLN A 251 -18.58 -1.19 -2.74
N THR A 252 -17.69 -0.45 -3.39
CA THR A 252 -16.76 0.49 -2.75
C THR A 252 -17.00 1.93 -3.19
N VAL A 253 -16.30 2.39 -4.24
CA VAL A 253 -16.29 3.79 -4.69
C VAL A 253 -17.70 4.32 -4.96
N LEU A 254 -18.55 3.52 -5.60
CA LEU A 254 -19.87 3.94 -6.08
C LEU A 254 -20.96 3.90 -5.00
N THR A 255 -20.69 3.31 -3.84
CA THR A 255 -21.62 3.31 -2.69
C THR A 255 -21.44 4.56 -1.82
N MET A 256 -20.42 5.38 -2.11
CA MET A 256 -20.11 6.59 -1.38
C MET A 256 -20.88 7.80 -1.93
N HIS A 257 -21.38 8.64 -1.01
CA HIS A 257 -22.07 9.89 -1.36
C HIS A 257 -21.47 11.10 -0.62
N PRO A 258 -21.08 12.17 -1.35
CA PRO A 258 -20.92 12.21 -2.81
C PRO A 258 -19.88 11.19 -3.29
N VAL A 259 -20.01 10.76 -4.56
CA VAL A 259 -19.03 9.87 -5.18
C VAL A 259 -17.66 10.56 -5.16
N PRO A 260 -16.62 9.89 -4.67
CA PRO A 260 -15.29 10.48 -4.61
C PRO A 260 -14.74 10.67 -6.02
N VAL A 261 -13.99 11.76 -6.21
CA VAL A 261 -13.31 12.01 -7.48
C VAL A 261 -12.14 11.05 -7.65
N LEU A 262 -11.43 10.80 -6.55
CA LEU A 262 -10.30 9.89 -6.48
C LEU A 262 -10.43 9.11 -5.17
N MET A 263 -10.29 7.79 -5.24
CA MET A 263 -10.13 6.93 -4.09
C MET A 263 -9.05 5.89 -4.40
N VAL A 264 -8.10 5.74 -3.49
CA VAL A 264 -6.97 4.81 -3.66
C VAL A 264 -6.71 4.05 -2.35
N PRO A 265 -6.29 2.77 -2.42
CA PRO A 265 -5.80 2.05 -1.25
C PRO A 265 -4.38 2.47 -0.92
N GLY A 266 -3.93 2.21 0.31
CA GLY A 266 -2.55 2.37 0.76
C GLY A 266 -1.88 3.69 0.29
N PRO A 267 -0.74 3.63 -0.44
CA PRO A 267 -0.07 2.44 -0.98
C PRO A 267 0.93 1.81 0.00
N GLY A 268 1.36 0.59 -0.32
CA GLY A 268 2.18 -0.28 0.54
C GLY A 268 1.48 -1.61 0.69
N HIS A 269 1.27 -2.11 1.90
CA HIS A 269 0.45 -3.29 2.16
C HIS A 269 -0.79 -2.97 3.01
N SER A 270 -1.78 -3.85 2.95
CA SER A 270 -2.96 -3.83 3.82
C SER A 270 -2.97 -5.07 4.72
N ILE A 271 -3.86 -5.12 5.70
CA ILE A 271 -3.79 -6.11 6.78
C ILE A 271 -5.00 -7.04 6.83
N GLN A 272 -4.78 -8.25 7.33
CA GLN A 272 -5.84 -9.10 7.87
C GLN A 272 -5.75 -9.06 9.41
N LEU A 273 -6.86 -8.75 10.05
CA LEU A 273 -7.00 -8.74 11.51
C LEU A 273 -7.03 -10.16 12.08
N LYS A 274 -6.75 -10.33 13.37
CA LYS A 274 -6.86 -11.60 14.10
C LYS A 274 -8.26 -12.23 13.99
N CYS A 275 -9.31 -11.42 13.89
CA CYS A 275 -10.68 -11.89 13.69
C CYS A 275 -10.96 -12.44 12.27
N GLY A 276 -10.00 -12.33 11.33
CA GLY A 276 -10.11 -12.82 9.95
C GLY A 276 -10.47 -11.75 8.92
N ARG A 277 -10.99 -10.60 9.36
CA ARG A 277 -11.34 -9.46 8.50
C ARG A 277 -10.13 -8.89 7.77
N ILE A 278 -10.26 -8.68 6.46
CA ILE A 278 -9.32 -7.88 5.68
C ILE A 278 -9.70 -6.41 5.82
N VAL A 279 -8.72 -5.55 6.14
CA VAL A 279 -8.89 -4.09 6.21
C VAL A 279 -7.92 -3.42 5.25
N VAL A 280 -8.46 -2.65 4.32
CA VAL A 280 -7.71 -1.84 3.36
C VAL A 280 -7.92 -0.37 3.69
N PRO A 281 -6.93 0.31 4.30
CA PRO A 281 -6.99 1.76 4.48
C PRO A 281 -6.87 2.45 3.12
N CYS A 282 -7.63 3.53 2.96
CA CYS A 282 -7.72 4.31 1.74
C CYS A 282 -7.67 5.79 2.06
N ASN A 283 -7.26 6.59 1.08
CA ASN A 283 -7.60 8.00 1.04
C ASN A 283 -8.54 8.28 -0.12
N TYR A 284 -9.31 9.36 0.01
CA TYR A 284 -10.18 9.79 -1.07
C TYR A 284 -10.39 11.30 -1.07
N PHE A 285 -10.45 11.86 -2.28
CA PHE A 285 -10.80 13.25 -2.51
C PHE A 285 -12.28 13.37 -2.85
N THR A 286 -12.93 14.33 -2.19
CA THR A 286 -14.30 14.71 -2.47
C THR A 286 -14.40 16.22 -2.57
N GLN A 287 -15.39 16.70 -3.33
CA GLN A 287 -15.80 18.10 -3.18
C GLN A 287 -16.46 18.31 -1.82
N ASP A 288 -16.13 19.41 -1.18
CA ASP A 288 -16.73 19.82 0.09
C ASP A 288 -17.11 21.30 0.01
N LYS A 289 -18.37 21.60 0.35
CA LYS A 289 -18.89 22.98 0.49
C LYS A 289 -18.13 23.77 1.57
N ARG A 290 -17.43 23.10 2.48
CA ARG A 290 -16.60 23.69 3.55
C ARG A 290 -15.15 23.95 3.15
N GLY A 291 -14.72 23.47 1.98
CA GLY A 291 -13.31 23.49 1.57
C GLY A 291 -12.85 24.88 1.11
N LYS A 292 -11.89 25.47 1.83
CA LYS A 292 -10.94 26.39 1.17
C LYS A 292 -10.05 25.54 0.26
N SER A 293 -9.61 26.07 -0.88
CA SER A 293 -8.73 25.36 -1.83
C SER A 293 -7.54 24.69 -1.12
N LEU A 294 -7.25 23.43 -1.48
CA LEU A 294 -6.10 22.68 -0.99
C LEU A 294 -4.83 23.21 -1.66
N ASN A 295 -4.34 24.40 -1.25
CA ASN A 295 -3.09 25.05 -1.72
C ASN A 295 -2.78 24.89 -3.23
N GLY A 296 -3.78 25.06 -4.10
CA GLY A 296 -3.62 24.93 -5.56
C GLY A 296 -3.62 23.51 -6.13
N LEU A 297 -3.78 22.46 -5.31
CA LEU A 297 -4.03 21.09 -5.79
C LEU A 297 -5.46 20.92 -6.31
N CYS A 298 -6.44 21.48 -5.60
CA CYS A 298 -7.83 21.49 -6.03
C CYS A 298 -8.65 22.58 -5.34
N HIS A 299 -9.69 23.05 -6.03
CA HIS A 299 -10.65 24.03 -5.53
C HIS A 299 -11.84 23.33 -4.87
N ASN A 300 -12.29 23.84 -3.72
CA ASN A 300 -13.47 23.35 -2.97
C ASN A 300 -13.47 21.83 -2.73
N CYS A 301 -12.31 21.28 -2.39
CA CYS A 301 -12.09 19.85 -2.18
C CYS A 301 -11.57 19.58 -0.77
N SER A 302 -11.71 18.34 -0.32
CA SER A 302 -11.10 17.82 0.90
C SER A 302 -10.64 16.40 0.68
N ASN A 303 -9.55 16.03 1.33
CA ASN A 303 -9.06 14.66 1.40
C ASN A 303 -9.35 14.08 2.79
N TYR A 304 -9.75 12.81 2.82
CA TYR A 304 -10.02 12.07 4.05
C TYR A 304 -9.42 10.68 3.97
N ASN A 305 -9.14 10.09 5.14
CA ASN A 305 -8.94 8.65 5.22
C ASN A 305 -10.24 7.91 5.45
N ARG A 306 -10.22 6.66 5.03
CA ARG A 306 -11.30 5.71 5.18
C ARG A 306 -10.74 4.28 5.21
N ALA A 307 -11.51 3.34 5.71
CA ALA A 307 -11.26 1.92 5.47
C ALA A 307 -12.33 1.35 4.55
N ILE A 308 -11.95 0.39 3.71
CA ILE A 308 -12.86 -0.64 3.20
C ILE A 308 -12.45 -1.97 3.84
N TYR A 309 -13.40 -2.86 4.06
CA TYR A 309 -13.10 -4.15 4.67
C TYR A 309 -13.91 -5.28 4.06
N SER A 310 -13.41 -6.50 4.23
CA SER A 310 -14.05 -7.72 3.78
C SER A 310 -13.94 -8.79 4.86
N ASP A 311 -15.05 -9.47 5.11
CA ASP A 311 -15.21 -10.50 6.14
C ASP A 311 -15.16 -11.94 5.59
N ASP A 312 -15.11 -12.07 4.26
CA ASP A 312 -15.25 -13.33 3.53
C ASP A 312 -14.05 -13.60 2.59
N GLY A 313 -12.87 -13.08 2.94
CA GLY A 313 -11.64 -13.28 2.15
C GLY A 313 -11.60 -12.47 0.86
N GLY A 314 -12.30 -11.33 0.81
CA GLY A 314 -12.34 -10.43 -0.34
C GLY A 314 -13.34 -10.86 -1.41
N ILE A 315 -14.44 -11.52 -1.06
CA ILE A 315 -15.55 -11.80 -2.01
C ILE A 315 -16.51 -10.62 -2.03
N THR A 316 -16.90 -10.14 -0.85
CA THR A 316 -17.70 -8.91 -0.69
C THR A 316 -16.94 -7.85 0.09
N TRP A 317 -17.23 -6.58 -0.20
CA TRP A 317 -16.55 -5.42 0.37
C TRP A 317 -17.54 -4.43 0.97
N THR A 318 -17.21 -3.94 2.15
CA THR A 318 -17.97 -2.90 2.85
C THR A 318 -17.15 -1.63 2.97
N VAL A 319 -17.81 -0.49 2.76
CA VAL A 319 -17.24 0.84 3.03
C VAL A 319 -17.35 1.14 4.52
N GLY A 320 -16.22 1.21 5.22
CA GLY A 320 -16.14 1.36 6.68
C GLY A 320 -16.18 2.80 7.17
N GLY A 321 -15.27 3.17 8.07
CA GLY A 321 -15.25 4.49 8.70
C GLY A 321 -14.60 5.56 7.84
N ARG A 322 -14.90 6.83 8.09
CA ARG A 322 -14.20 8.00 7.54
C ARG A 322 -13.58 8.82 8.67
N SER A 323 -12.33 9.25 8.49
CA SER A 323 -11.67 10.17 9.42
C SER A 323 -12.46 11.47 9.58
N LYS A 324 -12.71 11.90 10.81
CA LYS A 324 -13.43 13.14 11.09
C LYS A 324 -12.61 14.36 10.64
N PHE A 325 -13.27 15.39 10.13
CA PHE A 325 -12.62 16.66 9.84
C PHE A 325 -12.05 17.26 11.13
N LYS A 326 -10.79 17.70 11.08
CA LYS A 326 -10.08 18.29 12.22
C LYS A 326 -9.21 19.45 11.75
N ARG A 327 -8.93 20.36 12.68
CA ARG A 327 -7.92 21.41 12.53
C ARG A 327 -6.84 21.22 13.58
N ASP A 328 -5.62 21.58 13.24
CA ASP A 328 -4.50 21.64 14.19
C ASP A 328 -4.65 22.84 15.16
N PRO A 329 -3.78 22.99 16.18
CA PRO A 329 -3.82 24.10 17.13
C PRO A 329 -3.75 25.50 16.48
N PHE A 330 -3.19 25.61 15.27
CA PHE A 330 -3.13 26.84 14.48
C PHE A 330 -4.36 27.05 13.59
N ARG A 331 -5.42 26.23 13.79
CA ARG A 331 -6.68 26.24 13.05
C ARG A 331 -6.52 25.89 11.57
N ILE A 332 -5.42 25.27 11.17
CA ILE A 332 -5.21 24.82 9.79
C ILE A 332 -5.90 23.46 9.61
N PRO A 333 -6.70 23.25 8.54
CA PRO A 333 -7.30 21.95 8.26
C PRO A 333 -6.24 20.85 8.16
N ILE A 334 -6.54 19.69 8.75
CA ILE A 334 -5.74 18.49 8.57
C ILE A 334 -6.37 17.70 7.43
N HIS A 335 -5.64 17.57 6.32
CA HIS A 335 -6.03 16.76 5.18
C HIS A 335 -5.17 15.49 5.15
N PRO A 336 -5.66 14.39 5.76
CA PRO A 336 -4.95 13.12 5.68
C PRO A 336 -4.99 12.57 4.25
N ASN A 337 -3.94 11.83 3.87
CA ASN A 337 -3.74 11.27 2.53
C ASN A 337 -3.30 9.80 2.62
N GLU A 338 -2.24 9.38 1.93
CA GLU A 338 -1.75 7.99 1.92
C GLU A 338 -1.59 7.42 3.33
N VAL A 339 -2.15 6.23 3.56
CA VAL A 339 -2.40 5.69 4.90
C VAL A 339 -2.15 4.19 4.96
N MET A 340 -1.55 3.74 6.06
CA MET A 340 -1.26 2.33 6.36
C MET A 340 -1.88 1.98 7.72
N ALA A 341 -2.12 0.69 7.99
CA ALA A 341 -2.79 0.24 9.21
C ALA A 341 -2.05 -0.94 9.85
N VAL A 342 -2.17 -1.05 11.17
CA VAL A 342 -1.77 -2.22 11.95
C VAL A 342 -2.81 -2.54 13.03
N GLU A 343 -2.91 -3.80 13.41
CA GLU A 343 -3.70 -4.23 14.56
C GLU A 343 -2.83 -4.29 15.82
N LEU A 344 -3.32 -3.74 16.93
CA LEU A 344 -2.65 -3.73 18.23
C LEU A 344 -3.05 -4.95 19.10
N ASP A 345 -2.44 -5.09 20.28
CA ASP A 345 -2.69 -6.21 21.22
C ASP A 345 -4.16 -6.37 21.59
N ASN A 346 -4.83 -5.24 21.79
CA ASN A 346 -6.22 -5.11 22.24
C ASN A 346 -7.24 -5.16 21.08
N GLY A 347 -6.81 -5.42 19.84
CA GLY A 347 -7.67 -5.44 18.65
C GLY A 347 -7.94 -4.05 18.05
N VAL A 348 -7.42 -2.97 18.64
CA VAL A 348 -7.52 -1.62 18.04
C VAL A 348 -6.72 -1.59 16.75
N VAL A 349 -7.33 -1.09 15.68
CA VAL A 349 -6.64 -0.83 14.42
C VAL A 349 -6.08 0.59 14.46
N SER A 350 -4.75 0.71 14.44
CA SER A 350 -4.03 1.98 14.39
C SER A 350 -3.62 2.28 12.95
N LEU A 351 -4.09 3.40 12.42
CA LEU A 351 -3.75 3.92 11.11
C LEU A 351 -2.71 5.02 11.25
N ASN A 352 -1.71 5.03 10.37
CA ASN A 352 -0.73 6.11 10.22
C ASN A 352 -0.89 6.76 8.84
N SER A 353 -1.07 8.08 8.82
CA SER A 353 -1.44 8.82 7.61
C SER A 353 -0.48 9.95 7.32
N ARG A 354 -0.18 10.13 6.04
CA ARG A 354 0.44 11.32 5.47
C ARG A 354 -0.49 12.52 5.67
N THR A 355 0.07 13.70 5.95
CA THR A 355 -0.68 14.96 5.90
C THR A 355 -0.27 15.83 4.71
N LEU A 356 -1.23 16.55 4.12
CA LEU A 356 -0.98 17.36 2.92
C LEU A 356 -0.48 18.79 3.21
N ASN A 357 -0.41 19.21 4.47
CA ASN A 357 0.14 20.51 4.82
C ASN A 357 1.66 20.43 5.04
N PHE A 358 2.39 21.43 4.57
CA PHE A 358 3.86 21.46 4.63
C PHE A 358 4.46 21.62 6.05
N GLN A 359 3.66 21.97 7.06
CA GLN A 359 4.11 22.10 8.45
C GLN A 359 3.63 20.97 9.34
N GLN A 360 2.63 20.21 8.90
CA GLN A 360 2.03 19.14 9.68
C GLN A 360 2.91 17.88 9.64
N THR A 361 2.86 17.13 10.74
CA THR A 361 3.52 15.83 10.87
C THR A 361 2.56 14.71 10.48
N ARG A 362 3.05 13.47 10.50
CA ARG A 362 2.16 12.32 10.27
C ARG A 362 1.05 12.28 11.32
N ALA A 363 -0.10 11.75 10.93
CA ALA A 363 -1.25 11.62 11.81
C ALA A 363 -1.56 10.17 12.16
N ALA A 364 -2.08 9.97 13.37
CA ALA A 364 -2.68 8.73 13.80
C ALA A 364 -4.21 8.82 13.77
N ILE A 365 -4.86 7.73 13.36
CA ILE A 365 -6.31 7.53 13.40
C ILE A 365 -6.55 6.11 13.93
N TYR A 366 -7.59 5.90 14.71
CA TYR A 366 -7.85 4.62 15.36
C TYR A 366 -9.24 4.09 15.03
N SER A 367 -9.39 2.78 14.98
CA SER A 367 -10.67 2.08 14.92
C SER A 367 -10.75 1.03 16.02
N PHE A 368 -11.93 0.93 16.63
CA PHE A 368 -12.25 0.01 17.71
C PHE A 368 -13.19 -1.11 17.24
N ASP A 369 -13.49 -1.17 15.95
CA ASP A 369 -14.52 -2.01 15.32
C ASP A 369 -14.04 -2.57 13.97
N GLY A 370 -12.74 -2.88 13.88
CA GLY A 370 -12.14 -3.51 12.72
C GLY A 370 -12.25 -2.67 11.43
N GLY A 371 -12.24 -1.35 11.54
CA GLY A 371 -12.32 -0.40 10.42
C GLY A 371 -13.71 0.13 10.10
N ALA A 372 -14.77 -0.30 10.80
CA ALA A 372 -16.14 0.15 10.54
C ALA A 372 -16.37 1.63 10.91
N THR A 373 -15.70 2.14 11.94
CA THR A 373 -15.62 3.56 12.28
C THR A 373 -14.17 4.00 12.48
N LEU A 374 -13.92 5.29 12.31
CA LEU A 374 -12.61 5.90 12.51
C LEU A 374 -12.70 7.06 13.51
N SER A 375 -11.68 7.19 14.36
CA SER A 375 -11.53 8.29 15.30
C SER A 375 -11.27 9.62 14.59
N GLU A 376 -11.10 10.68 15.38
CA GLU A 376 -10.48 11.89 14.85
C GLU A 376 -9.00 11.67 14.49
N THR A 377 -8.51 12.53 13.62
CA THR A 377 -7.11 12.58 13.18
C THR A 377 -6.26 13.31 14.23
N ILE A 378 -5.19 12.66 14.70
CA ILE A 378 -4.30 13.17 15.75
C ILE A 378 -2.90 13.32 15.18
N LEU A 379 -2.37 14.54 15.10
CA LEU A 379 -0.98 14.77 14.68
C LEU A 379 0.00 14.17 15.70
N LYS A 380 1.09 13.60 15.22
CA LYS A 380 2.17 13.01 16.02
C LYS A 380 3.43 13.84 15.82
N ASP A 381 3.74 14.72 16.77
CA ASP A 381 4.82 15.72 16.64
C ASP A 381 6.20 15.09 16.40
N GLU A 382 6.41 13.89 16.93
CA GLU A 382 7.62 13.08 16.78
C GLU A 382 7.77 12.40 15.41
N LEU A 383 6.69 12.31 14.62
CA LEU A 383 6.66 11.69 13.30
C LEU A 383 6.74 12.74 12.19
N VAL A 384 7.92 13.36 12.07
CA VAL A 384 8.17 14.36 11.03
C VAL A 384 8.10 13.75 9.62
N GLU A 385 7.65 14.55 8.66
CA GLU A 385 7.62 14.19 7.24
C GLU A 385 7.91 15.40 6.32
N PRO A 386 8.29 15.17 5.04
CA PRO A 386 8.79 16.24 4.18
C PRO A 386 7.68 17.21 3.76
N GLY A 387 7.83 18.48 4.09
CA GLY A 387 6.85 19.52 3.76
C GLY A 387 7.36 20.60 2.82
N TRP A 388 8.68 20.79 2.74
CA TRP A 388 9.29 21.89 1.99
C TRP A 388 10.02 21.39 0.75
N LYS A 389 10.54 22.30 -0.07
CA LYS A 389 11.41 21.96 -1.19
C LYS A 389 12.51 22.99 -1.35
N ILE A 390 13.68 22.56 -1.79
CA ILE A 390 14.78 23.45 -2.17
C ILE A 390 14.61 23.85 -3.64
N THR A 391 14.54 25.15 -3.92
CA THR A 391 14.45 25.66 -5.29
C THR A 391 15.80 25.55 -6.00
N LYS A 392 15.81 25.74 -7.32
CA LYS A 392 17.07 25.79 -8.11
C LYS A 392 18.06 26.83 -7.60
N GLN A 393 17.59 27.85 -6.88
CA GLN A 393 18.40 28.91 -6.27
C GLN A 393 18.83 28.58 -4.83
N GLY A 394 18.63 27.34 -4.36
CA GLY A 394 19.00 26.90 -3.01
C GLY A 394 18.08 27.41 -1.90
N LYS A 395 16.93 28.02 -2.21
CA LYS A 395 16.00 28.56 -1.20
C LYS A 395 14.95 27.52 -0.83
N SER A 396 14.61 27.42 0.45
CA SER A 396 13.48 26.60 0.89
C SER A 396 12.14 27.28 0.53
N SER A 397 11.18 26.50 0.05
CA SER A 397 9.81 26.94 -0.25
C SER A 397 8.79 25.85 0.12
N PRO A 398 7.56 26.21 0.53
CA PRO A 398 6.54 25.21 0.86
C PRO A 398 6.18 24.33 -0.35
N ARG A 399 5.95 23.04 -0.14
CA ARG A 399 5.30 22.19 -1.14
C ARG A 399 3.80 22.51 -1.18
N ALA A 400 3.21 22.41 -2.37
CA ALA A 400 1.75 22.53 -2.52
C ALA A 400 1.04 21.43 -1.72
N ALA A 401 1.55 20.19 -1.82
CA ALA A 401 1.19 19.06 -0.97
C ALA A 401 2.41 18.62 -0.17
N GLY A 402 2.35 18.81 1.15
CA GLY A 402 3.30 18.25 2.09
C GLY A 402 3.20 16.73 2.19
N GLY A 403 4.13 16.19 2.97
CA GLY A 403 4.21 14.80 3.36
C GLY A 403 4.70 13.83 2.27
N CYS A 404 4.88 12.59 2.70
CA CYS A 404 5.19 11.44 1.86
C CYS A 404 4.44 10.21 2.35
N GLN A 405 4.33 9.15 1.55
CA GLN A 405 3.90 7.86 2.08
C GLN A 405 4.90 7.37 3.15
N ALA A 406 4.40 6.58 4.10
CA ALA A 406 5.18 5.84 5.07
C ALA A 406 4.63 4.43 5.16
N SER A 407 5.48 3.46 5.49
CA SER A 407 5.05 2.10 5.80
C SER A 407 4.97 1.86 7.29
N LEU A 408 4.11 0.93 7.68
CA LEU A 408 3.78 0.59 9.07
C LEU A 408 3.61 -0.92 9.16
N ILE A 409 4.33 -1.59 10.06
CA ILE A 409 4.22 -3.04 10.27
C ILE A 409 4.12 -3.36 11.75
N ALA A 410 3.18 -4.23 12.11
CA ALA A 410 3.08 -4.82 13.44
C ALA A 410 3.66 -6.23 13.44
N PHE A 411 4.40 -6.55 14.50
CA PHE A 411 5.06 -7.84 14.67
C PHE A 411 5.10 -8.21 16.16
N PRO A 412 5.23 -9.51 16.49
CA PRO A 412 5.30 -9.94 17.88
C PRO A 412 6.58 -9.42 18.55
N ARG A 413 6.45 -9.02 19.81
CA ARG A 413 7.57 -8.74 20.71
C ARG A 413 8.47 -9.98 20.78
N PRO A 414 9.80 -9.83 20.65
CA PRO A 414 10.72 -10.95 20.79
C PRO A 414 10.56 -11.70 22.11
N LYS A 415 10.76 -13.02 22.06
CA LYS A 415 10.78 -13.87 23.26
C LYS A 415 11.85 -13.38 24.24
N GLY A 416 11.57 -13.50 25.55
CA GLY A 416 12.48 -13.06 26.61
C GLY A 416 12.34 -11.58 27.01
N ILE A 417 11.82 -10.72 26.13
CA ILE A 417 11.58 -9.32 26.47
C ILE A 417 10.30 -9.19 27.28
N THR A 418 10.36 -8.45 28.39
CA THR A 418 9.21 -8.21 29.29
C THR A 418 8.66 -6.80 29.23
N ILE A 419 9.41 -5.86 28.65
CA ILE A 419 9.03 -4.45 28.51
C ILE A 419 8.14 -4.25 27.29
N GLY A 420 7.15 -3.37 27.41
CA GLY A 420 6.24 -3.02 26.32
C GLY A 420 5.15 -4.05 26.06
N GLN A 421 4.32 -3.74 25.08
CA GLN A 421 3.23 -4.58 24.59
C GLN A 421 3.74 -5.84 23.87
N LYS A 422 2.87 -6.83 23.69
CA LYS A 422 3.17 -8.07 22.96
C LYS A 422 3.25 -7.85 21.45
N THR A 423 2.60 -6.81 20.93
CA THR A 423 2.75 -6.35 19.55
C THR A 423 3.58 -5.06 19.53
N TRP A 424 4.67 -5.10 18.78
CA TRP A 424 5.52 -3.94 18.48
C TRP A 424 5.24 -3.44 17.08
N VAL A 425 5.51 -2.16 16.85
CA VAL A 425 5.23 -1.52 15.56
C VAL A 425 6.45 -0.78 15.07
N ILE A 426 6.83 -1.00 13.80
CA ILE A 426 7.82 -0.19 13.12
C ILE A 426 7.16 0.67 12.06
N LEU A 427 7.60 1.92 11.98
CA LEU A 427 7.27 2.86 10.93
C LEU A 427 8.51 3.18 10.10
N SER A 428 8.37 3.21 8.78
CA SER A 428 9.40 3.66 7.84
C SER A 428 8.93 4.86 7.05
N ASN A 429 9.69 5.96 7.08
CA ASN A 429 9.41 7.15 6.28
C ASN A 429 10.67 8.03 6.09
N PRO A 430 10.67 8.93 5.09
CA PRO A 430 11.66 10.02 5.01
C PRO A 430 11.51 10.92 6.24
N ALA A 431 12.46 10.84 7.17
CA ALA A 431 12.44 11.47 8.47
C ALA A 431 12.99 12.90 8.44
N ASP A 432 12.56 13.68 7.46
CA ASP A 432 13.06 15.02 7.17
C ASP A 432 11.88 15.97 6.98
N ARG A 433 11.95 17.19 7.52
CA ARG A 433 10.87 18.19 7.39
C ARG A 433 10.91 18.92 6.05
N ILE A 434 12.05 18.89 5.37
CA ILE A 434 12.29 19.62 4.13
C ILE A 434 12.08 18.66 2.98
N GLU A 435 13.06 17.81 2.67
CA GLU A 435 13.08 17.05 1.42
C GLU A 435 12.71 15.58 1.62
N ARG A 436 12.37 14.90 0.52
CA ARG A 436 12.23 13.44 0.50
C ARG A 436 13.61 12.79 0.61
N GLN A 437 14.14 12.76 1.82
CA GLN A 437 15.46 12.24 2.18
C GLN A 437 15.47 11.67 3.60
N ASN A 438 16.58 11.07 4.01
CA ASN A 438 16.76 10.53 5.36
C ASN A 438 15.69 9.46 5.70
N LEU A 439 15.55 8.42 4.86
CA LEU A 439 14.68 7.28 5.17
C LEU A 439 15.13 6.66 6.49
N ALA A 440 14.20 6.56 7.43
CA ALA A 440 14.49 6.04 8.75
C ALA A 440 13.42 5.08 9.25
N LEU A 441 13.82 4.23 10.20
CA LEU A 441 12.90 3.41 10.98
C LEU A 441 12.65 4.06 12.35
N ARG A 442 11.41 3.95 12.83
CA ARG A 442 11.02 4.25 14.22
C ARG A 442 10.29 3.06 14.81
N LEU A 443 10.51 2.82 16.08
CA LEU A 443 9.88 1.74 16.85
C LEU A 443 8.87 2.33 17.83
N SER A 444 7.74 1.65 17.99
CA SER A 444 6.81 1.82 19.11
C SER A 444 6.57 0.47 19.79
N ILE A 445 6.62 0.48 21.12
CA ILE A 445 6.40 -0.72 21.96
C ILE A 445 5.23 -0.53 22.94
N ASP A 446 4.45 0.53 22.77
CA ASP A 446 3.37 0.95 23.67
C ASP A 446 2.05 1.20 22.92
N GLY A 447 1.87 0.54 21.77
CA GLY A 447 0.67 0.63 20.95
C GLY A 447 0.60 1.91 20.12
N CYS A 448 1.72 2.37 19.52
CA CYS A 448 1.78 3.60 18.73
C CYS A 448 1.49 4.88 19.52
N GLN A 449 1.65 4.86 20.85
CA GLN A 449 1.47 6.06 21.67
C GLN A 449 2.69 6.95 21.62
N THR A 450 3.88 6.35 21.68
CA THR A 450 5.16 7.03 21.53
C THR A 450 6.04 6.30 20.53
N TRP A 451 7.02 7.02 19.98
CA TRP A 451 7.95 6.53 18.98
C TRP A 451 9.39 6.84 19.40
N SER A 452 10.31 5.96 19.02
CA SER A 452 11.75 6.19 19.17
C SER A 452 12.25 7.37 18.35
N GLN A 453 13.50 7.78 18.62
CA GLN A 453 14.27 8.55 17.65
C GLN A 453 14.41 7.79 16.32
N PRO A 454 14.56 8.49 15.18
CA PRO A 454 14.73 7.84 13.89
C PRO A 454 16.10 7.14 13.79
N PHE A 455 16.10 5.87 13.40
CA PHE A 455 17.30 5.16 12.95
C PHE A 455 17.42 5.27 11.43
N GLY A 456 18.41 6.03 10.95
CA GLY A 456 18.62 6.29 9.52
C GLY A 456 19.06 5.05 8.76
N ILE A 457 18.31 4.70 7.72
CA ILE A 457 18.58 3.58 6.80
C ILE A 457 19.18 4.08 5.48
N HIS A 458 18.79 5.28 5.05
CA HIS A 458 19.28 5.89 3.84
C HIS A 458 19.29 7.42 3.99
N ASP A 459 20.48 8.01 4.00
CA ASP A 459 20.77 9.40 4.37
C ASP A 459 20.76 10.40 3.20
N VAL A 460 20.43 9.94 1.99
CA VAL A 460 20.19 10.79 0.82
C VAL A 460 18.72 10.72 0.40
N PHE A 461 18.39 10.99 -0.87
CA PHE A 461 16.99 11.03 -1.30
C PHE A 461 16.31 9.67 -1.15
N ALA A 462 15.12 9.70 -0.56
CA ALA A 462 14.25 8.56 -0.38
C ALA A 462 12.79 8.99 -0.30
N ALA A 463 11.89 8.19 -0.83
CA ALA A 463 10.46 8.49 -0.82
C ALA A 463 9.63 7.32 -0.29
N TYR A 464 8.82 6.71 -1.15
CA TYR A 464 7.88 5.67 -0.73
C TYR A 464 8.68 4.45 -0.28
N SER A 465 8.14 3.75 0.72
CA SER A 465 8.74 2.52 1.24
C SER A 465 7.65 1.53 1.61
N ASP A 466 8.01 0.26 1.67
CA ASP A 466 7.18 -0.75 2.28
C ASP A 466 8.01 -1.77 3.07
N ILE A 467 7.65 -1.94 4.34
CA ILE A 467 8.30 -2.84 5.28
C ILE A 467 7.43 -4.07 5.51
N THR A 468 8.06 -5.25 5.56
CA THR A 468 7.42 -6.49 5.95
C THR A 468 8.25 -7.19 7.01
N TYR A 469 7.59 -7.97 7.87
CA TYR A 469 8.22 -8.74 8.92
C TYR A 469 8.18 -10.22 8.57
N PHE A 470 9.28 -10.92 8.87
CA PHE A 470 9.36 -12.36 8.75
C PHE A 470 10.32 -12.92 9.79
N GLU A 471 10.19 -14.20 10.09
CA GLU A 471 11.16 -14.91 10.90
C GLU A 471 11.92 -15.91 10.05
N MET A 472 13.19 -16.11 10.40
CA MET A 472 14.00 -17.18 9.85
C MET A 472 14.51 -18.07 10.96
N THR A 473 14.45 -19.37 10.75
CA THR A 473 15.06 -20.33 11.65
C THR A 473 16.55 -20.43 11.34
N ASP A 474 17.39 -20.19 12.33
CA ASP A 474 18.84 -20.41 12.21
C ASP A 474 19.20 -21.90 12.27
N ALA A 475 20.49 -22.22 12.09
CA ALA A 475 20.99 -23.59 12.11
C ALA A 475 20.76 -24.31 13.45
N ASN A 476 20.52 -23.57 14.53
CA ASN A 476 20.25 -24.10 15.87
C ASN A 476 18.74 -24.24 16.16
N GLY A 477 17.88 -24.01 15.17
CA GLY A 477 16.43 -24.07 15.34
C GLY A 477 15.81 -22.81 15.97
N THR A 478 16.58 -21.74 16.15
CA THR A 478 16.10 -20.50 16.77
C THR A 478 15.45 -19.61 15.72
N SER A 479 14.19 -19.22 15.96
CA SER A 479 13.48 -18.26 15.10
C SER A 479 13.98 -16.83 15.36
N LEU A 480 14.53 -16.20 14.33
CA LEU A 480 15.12 -14.87 14.40
C LEU A 480 14.25 -13.85 13.63
N PRO A 481 13.86 -12.74 14.28
CA PRO A 481 13.05 -11.70 13.65
C PRO A 481 13.85 -10.86 12.65
N HIS A 482 13.31 -10.76 11.43
CA HIS A 482 13.86 -9.99 10.32
C HIS A 482 12.82 -9.03 9.75
N LEU A 483 13.32 -7.99 9.10
CA LEU A 483 12.54 -6.96 8.43
C LEU A 483 13.05 -6.82 7.00
N GLY A 484 12.16 -6.98 6.03
CA GLY A 484 12.43 -6.65 4.62
C GLY A 484 11.88 -5.26 4.32
N LEU A 485 12.68 -4.41 3.67
CA LEU A 485 12.30 -3.04 3.32
C LEU A 485 12.55 -2.81 1.83
N LEU A 486 11.49 -2.50 1.08
CA LEU A 486 11.53 -2.07 -0.31
C LEU A 486 11.29 -0.56 -0.36
N PHE A 487 12.14 0.24 -1.01
CA PHE A 487 11.95 1.69 -1.02
C PHE A 487 12.48 2.39 -2.28
N GLU A 488 11.88 3.54 -2.59
CA GLU A 488 12.36 4.46 -3.61
C GLU A 488 13.52 5.30 -3.06
N GLY A 489 14.60 5.45 -3.81
CA GLY A 489 15.71 6.32 -3.43
C GLY A 489 16.61 6.75 -4.59
N GLY A 490 17.63 7.54 -4.27
CA GLY A 490 18.61 8.04 -5.24
C GLY A 490 19.57 9.07 -4.67
N LYS A 491 20.62 9.39 -5.42
CA LYS A 491 21.63 10.40 -5.02
C LYS A 491 21.25 11.81 -5.52
N GLN A 492 20.69 11.91 -6.71
CA GLN A 492 20.27 13.13 -7.39
C GLN A 492 18.76 13.39 -7.23
N GLY A 493 17.97 12.35 -6.99
CA GLY A 493 16.53 12.47 -6.76
C GLY A 493 15.91 11.22 -6.14
N PRO A 494 14.69 11.33 -5.59
CA PRO A 494 14.09 10.27 -4.76
C PRO A 494 13.57 9.05 -5.53
N TYR A 495 13.68 9.01 -6.86
CA TYR A 495 13.02 8.00 -7.70
C TYR A 495 13.99 7.31 -8.69
N GLU A 496 15.29 7.29 -8.39
CA GLU A 496 16.29 6.71 -9.28
C GLU A 496 16.28 5.19 -9.28
N TYR A 497 16.00 4.59 -8.12
CA TYR A 497 15.94 3.14 -7.95
C TYR A 497 14.84 2.71 -6.97
N THR A 498 14.56 1.40 -6.96
CA THR A 498 13.72 0.75 -5.95
C THR A 498 14.57 -0.28 -5.20
N ARG A 499 15.17 0.12 -4.09
CA ARG A 499 16.14 -0.70 -3.34
C ARG A 499 15.43 -1.66 -2.40
N PHE A 500 15.97 -2.87 -2.25
CA PHE A 500 15.51 -3.84 -1.28
C PHE A 500 16.62 -4.15 -0.26
N LYS A 501 16.30 -4.05 1.03
CA LYS A 501 17.21 -4.31 2.15
C LYS A 501 16.57 -5.24 3.18
N ILE A 502 17.39 -6.01 3.88
CA ILE A 502 16.97 -6.82 5.03
C ILE A 502 17.80 -6.45 6.25
N PHE A 503 17.10 -6.35 7.39
CA PHE A 503 17.71 -6.08 8.69
C PHE A 503 17.26 -7.13 9.69
N THR A 504 18.15 -7.49 10.61
CA THR A 504 17.72 -8.16 11.84
C THR A 504 17.11 -7.15 12.80
N LEU A 505 16.20 -7.58 13.66
CA LEU A 505 15.68 -6.69 14.70
C LEU A 505 16.78 -6.18 15.65
N GLY A 506 17.83 -6.99 15.87
CA GLY A 506 18.99 -6.61 16.68
C GLY A 506 19.71 -5.39 16.10
N GLN A 507 19.91 -5.37 14.77
CA GLN A 507 20.50 -4.21 14.07
C GLN A 507 19.61 -2.97 14.21
N VAL A 508 18.29 -3.13 14.13
CA VAL A 508 17.36 -2.01 14.33
C VAL A 508 17.47 -1.45 15.75
N LEU A 509 17.45 -2.32 16.78
CA LEU A 509 17.57 -1.89 18.17
C LEU A 509 18.92 -1.22 18.48
N GLN A 510 20.03 -1.74 17.92
CA GLN A 510 21.35 -1.13 18.03
C GLN A 510 21.40 0.24 17.34
N GLY A 511 20.84 0.34 16.13
CA GLY A 511 20.73 1.59 15.38
C GLY A 511 19.93 2.64 16.14
N LEU A 512 18.77 2.28 16.67
CA LEU A 512 17.95 3.15 17.52
C LEU A 512 18.69 3.62 18.77
N MET A 513 19.45 2.73 19.43
CA MET A 513 20.25 3.07 20.60
C MET A 513 21.35 4.07 20.27
N ALA A 514 22.03 3.88 19.12
CA ALA A 514 23.08 4.78 18.65
C ALA A 514 22.52 6.16 18.25
N SER A 515 21.35 6.21 17.61
CA SER A 515 20.68 7.46 17.21
C SER A 515 20.03 8.22 18.37
N THR A 516 19.87 7.59 19.55
CA THR A 516 19.25 8.23 20.71
C THR A 516 20.31 9.03 21.50
N PRO A 517 20.11 10.33 21.77
CA PRO A 517 21.05 11.13 22.56
C PRO A 517 21.28 10.56 23.97
N SER A 518 22.51 10.69 24.48
CA SER A 518 22.75 10.47 25.93
C SER A 518 22.11 11.62 26.70
N ARG A 519 21.42 11.30 27.79
CA ARG A 519 20.90 12.32 28.70
C ARG A 519 22.01 12.99 29.49
#